data_AF-A0A2K0Y9F2-F1
#
_entry.id   AF-A0A2K0Y9F2-F1
#
_cell.length_a   1.000
_cell.length_b   1.000
_cell.length_c   1.000
_cell.angle_alpha   90.00
_cell.angle_beta   90.00
_cell.angle_gamma   90.00
#
_symmetry.space_group_name_H-M   'P 1'
#
loop_
_entity.id
_entity.type
_entity.pdbx_description
1 polymer ?
#
loop_
_entity_poly.entity_id
_entity_poly.type
_entity_poly.pdbx_seq_one_letter_code
_entity_poly.pdbx_strand_id
1 'polypeptide(L)'
;MRDDTIEIERIIIINNRRIPKLGNIFYSNTFLYFRDQVSLFLANSLYDEDPDDAAMLLLDLCTSGFNRRLILELRHANNILADQIADRAVQIFMKIYHKCLVRHHAD
;
A
#
# COMPACT_ATOMS: atom_id res chain seq x y z
N MET A 1 -5.77 11.55 -6.02
CA MET A 1 -4.35 11.96 -6.10
C MET A 1 -4.25 13.10 -7.09
N ARG A 2 -3.46 14.15 -6.81
CA ARG A 2 -3.18 15.20 -7.81
C ARG A 2 -2.23 14.65 -8.87
N ASP A 3 -2.45 15.01 -10.14
CA ASP A 3 -1.71 14.51 -11.30
C ASP A 3 -0.18 14.62 -11.13
N ASP A 4 0.28 15.66 -10.43
CA ASP A 4 1.70 15.93 -10.14
C ASP A 4 2.42 14.77 -9.43
N THR A 5 1.73 14.03 -8.56
CA THR A 5 2.36 12.95 -7.77
C THR A 5 2.73 11.75 -8.64
N ILE A 6 1.86 11.39 -9.58
CA ILE A 6 2.09 10.29 -10.53
C ILE A 6 3.23 10.66 -11.49
N GLU A 7 3.30 11.92 -11.90
CA GLU A 7 4.33 12.41 -12.81
C GLU A 7 5.72 12.41 -12.14
N ILE A 8 5.78 12.82 -10.86
CA ILE A 8 7.00 12.72 -10.04
C ILE A 8 7.46 11.26 -9.91
N GLU A 9 6.57 10.34 -9.56
CA GLU A 9 6.89 8.90 -9.44
C GLU A 9 7.46 8.33 -10.75
N ARG A 10 6.87 8.71 -11.89
CA ARG A 10 7.36 8.30 -13.22
C ARG A 10 8.75 8.84 -13.51
N ILE A 11 9.00 10.12 -13.23
CA ILE A 11 10.33 10.73 -13.41
C ILE A 11 11.37 9.97 -12.58
N ILE A 12 11.04 9.61 -11.34
CA ILE A 12 11.91 8.84 -10.45
C ILE A 12 12.21 7.47 -11.05
N ILE A 13 11.19 6.74 -11.51
CA ILE A 13 11.34 5.41 -12.13
C ILE A 13 12.21 5.48 -13.39
N ILE A 14 11.91 6.41 -14.31
CA ILE A 14 12.63 6.57 -15.59
C ILE A 14 14.10 6.91 -15.34
N ASN A 15 14.39 7.74 -14.34
CA ASN A 15 15.75 8.19 -14.05
C ASN A 15 16.50 7.31 -13.05
N ASN A 16 15.90 6.23 -12.51
CA ASN A 16 16.53 5.44 -11.45
C ASN A 16 17.88 4.83 -11.87
N ARG A 17 18.07 4.49 -13.15
CA ARG A 17 19.38 4.03 -13.67
C ARG A 17 20.44 5.13 -13.69
N ARG A 18 20.04 6.39 -13.90
CA ARG A 18 20.95 7.55 -13.99
C ARG A 18 21.22 8.18 -12.62
N ILE A 19 20.21 8.20 -11.76
CA ILE A 19 20.27 8.78 -10.41
C ILE A 19 19.65 7.78 -9.40
N PRO A 20 20.35 6.68 -9.06
CA PRO A 20 19.81 5.66 -8.16
C PRO A 20 19.45 6.21 -6.77
N LYS A 21 20.17 7.24 -6.33
CA LYS A 21 19.94 7.90 -5.04
C LYS A 21 18.52 8.48 -4.94
N LEU A 22 17.94 8.94 -6.05
CA LEU A 22 16.58 9.48 -6.06
C LEU A 22 15.54 8.39 -5.81
N GLY A 23 15.68 7.24 -6.48
CA GLY A 23 14.83 6.07 -6.23
C GLY A 23 14.96 5.56 -4.80
N ASN A 24 16.19 5.50 -4.27
CA ASN A 24 16.42 5.07 -2.88
C ASN A 24 15.79 6.03 -1.86
N ILE A 25 15.91 7.34 -2.05
CA ILE A 25 15.30 8.35 -1.18
C ILE A 25 13.78 8.21 -1.23
N PHE A 26 13.21 8.11 -2.43
CA PHE A 26 11.76 7.96 -2.60
C PHE A 26 11.24 6.68 -1.94
N TYR A 27 11.89 5.54 -2.20
CA TYR A 27 11.50 4.27 -1.61
C TYR A 27 11.60 4.30 -0.08
N SER A 28 12.69 4.83 0.47
CA SER A 28 12.91 4.85 1.92
C SER A 28 11.98 5.82 2.65
N ASN A 29 11.79 7.02 2.11
CA ASN A 29 11.03 8.07 2.80
C ASN A 29 9.52 7.98 2.56
N THR A 30 9.09 7.30 1.50
CA THR A 30 7.66 7.17 1.17
C THR A 30 7.17 5.77 1.47
N PHE A 31 7.72 4.76 0.80
CA PHE A 31 7.19 3.39 0.90
C PHE A 31 7.50 2.75 2.25
N LEU A 32 8.78 2.73 2.67
CA LEU A 32 9.15 2.13 3.96
C LEU A 32 8.51 2.89 5.12
N TYR A 33 8.54 4.22 5.11
CA TYR A 33 7.86 5.02 6.11
C TYR A 33 6.36 4.69 6.21
N PHE A 34 5.65 4.62 5.08
CA PHE A 34 4.21 4.31 5.09
C PHE A 34 3.94 2.88 5.55
N ARG A 35 4.75 1.91 5.12
CA ARG A 35 4.70 0.52 5.61
C ARG A 35 4.88 0.46 7.12
N ASP A 36 5.86 1.17 7.67
CA ASP A 36 6.15 1.16 9.11
C ASP A 36 4.99 1.77 9.92
N GLN A 37 4.32 2.81 9.39
CA GLN A 37 3.10 3.37 10.01
C GLN A 37 1.94 2.37 10.01
N VAL A 38 1.73 1.64 8.90
CA VAL A 38 0.69 0.61 8.80
C VAL A 38 1.01 -0.56 9.71
N SER A 39 2.27 -1.00 9.76
CA SER A 39 2.74 -2.06 10.65
C SER A 39 2.47 -1.69 12.11
N LEU A 40 2.83 -0.47 12.54
CA LEU A 40 2.55 0.00 13.90
C LEU A 40 1.04 0.02 14.21
N PHE A 41 0.20 0.43 13.25
CA PHE A 41 -1.24 0.39 13.41
C PHE A 41 -1.76 -1.05 13.58
N LEU A 42 -1.27 -1.96 12.74
CA LEU A 42 -1.66 -3.37 12.74
C LEU A 42 -1.12 -4.13 13.95
N ALA A 43 0.05 -3.79 14.47
CA ALA A 43 0.61 -4.37 15.69
C ALA A 43 -0.30 -4.16 16.91
N ASN A 44 -1.08 -3.07 16.91
CA ASN A 44 -2.07 -2.77 17.94
C ASN A 44 -3.44 -3.43 17.67
N SER A 45 -3.63 -4.04 16.50
CA SER A 45 -4.93 -4.52 16.01
C SER A 45 -4.97 -6.02 15.72
N LEU A 46 -3.83 -6.63 15.40
CA LEU A 46 -3.66 -8.04 15.10
C LEU A 46 -2.92 -8.71 16.26
N TYR A 47 -3.45 -9.82 16.76
CA TYR A 47 -2.79 -10.59 17.82
C TYR A 47 -1.97 -11.74 17.22
N ASP A 48 -0.71 -11.89 17.66
CA ASP A 48 0.17 -13.05 17.38
C ASP A 48 0.64 -13.21 15.91
N GLU A 49 0.52 -12.17 15.09
CA GLU A 49 1.04 -12.14 13.71
C GLU A 49 2.15 -11.11 13.51
N ASP A 50 2.98 -11.32 12.50
CA ASP A 50 4.02 -10.38 12.08
C ASP A 50 3.37 -9.14 11.44
N PRO A 51 3.37 -7.97 12.11
CA PRO A 51 2.69 -6.78 11.62
C PRO A 51 3.37 -6.18 10.37
N ASP A 52 4.66 -6.46 10.14
CA ASP A 52 5.38 -5.99 8.96
C ASP A 52 4.91 -6.74 7.71
N ASP A 53 4.76 -8.07 7.82
CA ASP A 53 4.21 -8.90 6.75
C ASP A 53 2.73 -8.56 6.47
N ALA A 54 1.95 -8.30 7.52
CA ALA A 54 0.56 -7.86 7.39
C ALA A 54 0.45 -6.49 6.69
N ALA A 55 1.31 -5.54 7.06
CA ALA A 55 1.38 -4.24 6.43
C ALA A 55 1.76 -4.35 4.95
N MET A 56 2.77 -5.17 4.63
CA MET A 56 3.18 -5.40 3.25
C MET A 56 2.04 -5.97 2.42
N LEU A 57 1.33 -6.99 2.91
CA LEU A 57 0.20 -7.58 2.21
C LEU A 57 -0.94 -6.58 1.98
N LEU A 58 -1.29 -5.78 3.00
CA LEU A 58 -2.35 -4.79 2.88
C LEU A 58 -2.00 -3.73 1.83
N LEU A 59 -0.75 -3.25 1.84
CA LEU A 59 -0.26 -2.30 0.84
C LEU A 59 -0.25 -2.91 -0.57
N ASP A 60 0.16 -4.17 -0.71
CA ASP A 60 0.12 -4.88 -1.98
C ASP A 60 -1.30 -5.05 -2.51
N LEU A 61 -2.28 -5.36 -1.64
CA LEU A 61 -3.69 -5.46 -2.03
C LEU A 61 -4.24 -4.10 -2.49
N CYS A 62 -3.92 -3.02 -1.77
CA CYS A 62 -4.34 -1.65 -2.11
C CYS A 62 -3.68 -1.13 -3.41
N THR A 63 -2.43 -1.52 -3.65
CA THR A 63 -1.67 -1.09 -4.84
C THR A 63 -1.78 -2.08 -6.00
N SER A 64 -2.42 -3.25 -5.80
CA SER A 64 -2.65 -4.24 -6.85
C SER A 64 -3.49 -3.63 -7.98
N GLY A 65 -2.83 -3.35 -9.11
CA GLY A 65 -3.41 -2.63 -10.25
C GLY A 65 -3.03 -1.15 -10.36
N PHE A 66 -2.54 -0.52 -9.29
CA PHE A 66 -2.02 0.85 -9.32
C PHE A 66 -0.68 0.92 -10.08
N ASN A 67 0.25 0.01 -9.81
CA ASN A 67 1.50 -0.12 -10.59
C ASN A 67 1.21 -0.32 -12.09
N ARG A 68 0.16 -1.11 -12.41
CA ARG A 68 -0.28 -1.31 -13.79
C ARG A 68 -0.88 -0.04 -14.40
N ARG A 69 -1.64 0.76 -13.64
CA ARG A 69 -2.17 2.07 -14.09
C ARG A 69 -1.08 3.13 -14.27
N LEU A 70 -0.08 3.14 -13.38
CA LEU A 70 1.07 4.04 -13.42
C LEU A 70 1.96 3.77 -14.65
N ILE A 71 2.13 2.48 -14.98
CA ILE A 71 2.84 2.03 -16.19
C ILE A 71 2.00 2.29 -17.45
N LEU A 72 0.68 2.05 -17.42
CA LEU A 72 -0.21 2.12 -18.60
C LEU A 72 -0.89 3.48 -18.85
N GLU A 73 -0.52 4.55 -18.16
CA GLU A 73 -1.10 5.90 -18.35
C GLU A 73 -2.61 6.01 -18.13
N LEU A 74 -3.16 5.22 -17.21
CA LEU A 74 -4.58 5.32 -16.88
C LEU A 74 -4.79 6.53 -15.95
N ARG A 75 -4.85 7.73 -16.56
CA ARG A 75 -4.90 9.06 -15.91
C ARG A 75 -6.18 9.34 -15.10
N HIS A 76 -7.18 8.47 -15.16
CA HIS A 76 -8.47 8.69 -14.49
C HIS A 76 -8.87 7.50 -13.64
N ALA A 77 -8.42 7.51 -12.38
CA ALA A 77 -9.14 6.79 -11.34
C ALA A 77 -10.32 7.67 -10.90
N ASN A 78 -11.53 7.29 -11.27
CA ASN A 78 -12.73 7.81 -10.62
C ASN A 78 -12.61 7.50 -9.11
N ASN A 79 -12.82 8.47 -8.22
CA ASN A 79 -12.71 8.28 -6.78
C ASN A 79 -13.54 7.07 -6.29
N ILE A 80 -14.71 6.85 -6.91
CA ILE A 80 -15.58 5.69 -6.66
C ILE A 80 -14.84 4.36 -6.88
N LEU A 81 -13.99 4.28 -7.92
CA LEU A 81 -13.21 3.09 -8.21
C LEU A 81 -12.06 2.90 -7.22
N ALA A 82 -11.50 3.98 -6.69
CA ALA A 82 -10.47 3.89 -5.65
C ALA A 82 -11.07 3.36 -4.34
N ASP A 83 -12.25 3.85 -3.96
CA ASP A 83 -12.98 3.39 -2.78
C ASP A 83 -13.35 1.91 -2.90
N GLN A 84 -13.87 1.48 -4.06
CA GLN A 84 -14.18 0.07 -4.32
C GLN A 84 -12.95 -0.86 -4.24
N ILE A 85 -11.78 -0.37 -4.66
CA ILE A 85 -10.53 -1.15 -4.56
C ILE A 85 -10.08 -1.24 -3.12
N ALA A 86 -10.13 -0.13 -2.37
CA ALA A 86 -9.78 -0.11 -0.96
C ALA A 86 -10.69 -1.07 -0.16
N ASP A 87 -12.02 -0.99 -0.36
CA ASP A 87 -12.98 -1.88 0.30
C ASP A 87 -12.68 -3.35 0.00
N ARG A 88 -12.40 -3.67 -1.27
CA ARG A 88 -12.06 -5.03 -1.67
C ARG A 88 -10.74 -5.50 -1.06
N ALA A 89 -9.73 -4.64 -1.02
CA ALA A 89 -8.44 -4.93 -0.41
C ALA A 89 -8.61 -5.25 1.09
N VAL A 90 -9.37 -4.42 1.82
CA VAL A 90 -9.68 -4.64 3.23
C VAL A 90 -10.45 -5.95 3.41
N GLN A 91 -11.47 -6.24 2.60
CA GLN A 91 -12.22 -7.50 2.71
C GLN A 91 -11.33 -8.75 2.50
N ILE A 92 -10.41 -8.70 1.54
CA ILE A 92 -9.47 -9.80 1.29
C ILE A 92 -8.49 -9.92 2.44
N PHE A 93 -7.91 -8.80 2.89
CA PHE A 93 -7.02 -8.75 4.03
C PHE A 93 -7.66 -9.36 5.29
N MET A 94 -8.88 -8.92 5.62
CA MET A 94 -9.64 -9.40 6.76
C MET A 94 -10.00 -10.87 6.67
N LYS A 95 -10.14 -11.45 5.46
CA LYS A 95 -10.34 -12.90 5.29
C LYS A 95 -9.08 -13.70 5.60
N ILE A 96 -7.91 -13.16 5.23
CA ILE A 96 -6.62 -13.79 5.48
C ILE A 96 -6.31 -13.74 6.99
N TYR A 97 -6.51 -12.58 7.61
CA TYR A 97 -6.23 -12.31 9.03
C TYR A 97 -7.45 -12.51 9.95
N HIS A 98 -8.54 -13.12 9.47
CA HIS A 98 -9.82 -13.23 10.20
C HIS A 98 -9.68 -13.93 11.56
N LYS A 99 -8.76 -14.90 11.66
CA LYS A 99 -8.54 -15.67 12.89
C LYS A 99 -7.87 -14.85 14.00
N CYS A 100 -7.24 -13.74 13.67
CA CYS A 100 -6.40 -12.96 14.59
C CYS A 100 -7.13 -11.77 15.21
N LEU A 101 -8.31 -11.43 14.69
CA LEU A 101 -9.17 -10.35 15.19
C LEU A 101 -10.33 -10.83 16.09
N VAL A 102 -10.78 -12.07 15.93
CA VAL A 102 -12.04 -12.57 16.55
C VAL A 102 -11.87 -13.02 18.01
N ARG A 103 -10.65 -13.27 18.51
CA ARG A 103 -10.44 -13.74 19.88
C ARG A 103 -10.79 -12.73 20.99
N HIS A 104 -10.97 -11.44 20.69
CA HIS A 104 -11.21 -10.40 21.70
C HIS A 104 -12.63 -9.81 21.75
N HIS A 105 -13.58 -10.33 20.96
CA HIS A 105 -15.00 -10.00 21.13
C HIS A 105 -15.80 -11.11 21.82
N ALA A 106 -15.13 -12.19 22.25
CA ALA A 106 -15.73 -13.34 22.93
C ALA A 106 -15.27 -13.51 24.40
N ASP A 107 -14.34 -12.67 24.86
CA ASP A 107 -13.85 -12.58 26.25
C ASP A 107 -14.18 -11.17 26.82
#